data_AF-A0A538T1A3-F1
#
_entry.id   AF-A0A538T1A3-F1
#
_cell.length_a   1.000
_cell.length_b   1.000
_cell.length_c   1.000
_cell.angle_alpha   90.00
_cell.angle_beta   90.00
_cell.angle_gamma   90.00
#
_symmetry.space_group_name_H-M   'P 1'
#
loop_
_entity.id
_entity.type
_entity.pdbx_description
1 polymer ?
#
loop_
_entity_poly.entity_id
_entity_poly.type
_entity_poly.pdbx_seq_one_letter_code
_entity_poly.pdbx_strand_id
1 'polypeptide(L)'
;MIGLFEPPRGGAAEPAFEAHSSQLTIEDPIQILSRALPSLRRDADLVVAMGRIAPSTVRRLVETCPGVDVVLSVDDDAPTIQRTGTGTSELRKEDPPGFLGGTLVLYTPLRNYGLSSARLGLDRDGRITSAAIENHWLTQEVRDDPAVRGQLDRFYDEVGRIEAAQASVKPLFGGDPVRLEGRYVGAGQCRDCHQREYAQWKTTRHAGAYKTLLDVHRHYQPRCISCHVVGYGTPHGYKVGMPEEPLGNVQCEVCHGPGGEHVASPASTNIRRLVPERVCLECHNPDHSDHFVYSEKLPKVRHDYFEGASRESTLRQTPTYQSEDEIGSARASAPHFATLPSRYIFTTPSSAYRPWVYGPSQFRMSWGEFGWKDHDVDRLTTRRYVGRAPSMSRIISRCMSRFRG
;
A
#
# COMPACT_ATOMS: atom_id res chain seq x y z
N MET A 1 -2.76 -6.48 30.35
CA MET A 1 -3.42 -6.26 29.05
C MET A 1 -4.40 -7.40 28.81
N ILE A 2 -5.56 -7.12 28.22
CA ILE A 2 -6.57 -8.12 27.85
C ILE A 2 -6.90 -7.99 26.36
N GLY A 3 -6.89 -9.11 25.65
CA GLY A 3 -7.30 -9.20 24.26
C GLY A 3 -8.81 -9.37 24.17
N LEU A 4 -9.48 -8.54 23.37
CA LEU A 4 -10.90 -8.62 23.06
C LEU A 4 -11.08 -8.79 21.56
N PHE A 5 -12.04 -9.62 21.16
CA PHE A 5 -12.35 -9.84 19.76
C PHE A 5 -13.85 -9.69 19.55
N GLU A 6 -14.22 -8.73 18.71
CA GLU A 6 -15.55 -8.56 18.17
C GLU A 6 -15.52 -8.99 16.69
N PRO A 7 -16.31 -10.02 16.31
CA PRO A 7 -16.35 -10.48 14.94
C PRO A 7 -16.95 -9.40 14.04
N PRO A 8 -16.46 -9.22 12.80
CA PRO A 8 -17.11 -8.35 11.84
C PRO A 8 -18.55 -8.80 11.60
N ARG A 9 -19.46 -7.86 11.35
CA ARG A 9 -20.88 -8.15 11.08
C ARG A 9 -21.32 -7.49 9.78
N GLY A 10 -22.35 -8.04 9.14
CA GLY A 10 -22.95 -7.48 7.93
C GLY A 10 -22.01 -7.51 6.72
N GLY A 11 -21.97 -6.44 5.93
CA GLY A 11 -21.17 -6.36 4.69
C GLY A 11 -19.65 -6.43 4.89
N ALA A 12 -19.17 -6.33 6.13
CA ALA A 12 -17.76 -6.48 6.49
C ALA A 12 -17.36 -7.94 6.81
N ALA A 13 -18.33 -8.86 6.89
CA ALA A 13 -18.06 -10.27 7.16
C ALA A 13 -17.70 -11.02 5.87
N GLU A 14 -16.50 -11.61 5.82
CA GLU A 14 -16.09 -12.43 4.69
C GLU A 14 -16.73 -13.83 4.75
N PRO A 15 -17.19 -14.41 3.62
CA PRO A 15 -17.78 -15.75 3.61
C PRO A 15 -16.84 -16.84 4.18
N ALA A 16 -15.54 -16.69 3.93
CA ALA A 16 -14.53 -17.59 4.48
C ALA A 16 -14.45 -17.47 6.01
N PHE A 17 -14.52 -16.28 6.57
CA PHE A 17 -14.53 -16.09 8.02
C PHE A 17 -15.78 -16.75 8.64
N GLU A 18 -16.97 -16.47 8.11
CA GLU A 18 -18.24 -17.03 8.60
C GLU A 18 -18.26 -18.56 8.59
N ALA A 19 -17.76 -19.17 7.51
CA ALA A 19 -17.70 -20.62 7.39
C ALA A 19 -16.87 -21.27 8.51
N HIS A 20 -15.75 -20.65 8.88
CA HIS A 20 -14.84 -21.18 9.90
C HIS A 20 -15.20 -20.74 11.32
N SER A 21 -15.81 -19.56 11.50
CA SER A 21 -16.20 -19.03 12.81
C SER A 21 -17.46 -19.70 13.36
N SER A 22 -18.26 -20.34 12.51
CA SER A 22 -19.45 -21.12 12.91
C SER A 22 -19.19 -22.22 13.96
N GLN A 23 -17.94 -22.69 14.07
CA GLN A 23 -17.50 -23.70 15.03
C GLN A 23 -16.98 -23.10 16.35
N LEU A 24 -16.85 -21.77 16.42
CA LEU A 24 -16.33 -21.05 17.58
C LEU A 24 -17.48 -20.45 18.39
N THR A 25 -17.40 -20.55 19.71
CA THR A 25 -18.24 -19.74 20.60
C THR A 25 -17.53 -18.43 20.90
N ILE A 26 -18.10 -17.32 20.43
CA ILE A 26 -17.58 -15.97 20.71
C ILE A 26 -18.51 -15.32 21.73
N GLU A 27 -18.04 -15.20 22.96
CA GLU A 27 -18.77 -14.55 24.05
C GLU A 27 -18.78 -13.01 23.89
N ASP A 28 -19.72 -12.35 24.56
CA ASP A 28 -19.78 -10.88 24.57
C ASP A 28 -18.52 -10.30 25.24
N PRO A 29 -17.75 -9.43 24.53
CA PRO A 29 -16.47 -8.95 25.03
C PRO A 29 -16.62 -8.05 26.26
N ILE A 30 -17.74 -7.34 26.41
CA ILE A 30 -18.00 -6.46 27.57
C ILE A 30 -18.31 -7.31 28.80
N GLN A 31 -19.13 -8.36 28.65
CA GLN A 31 -19.43 -9.28 29.76
C GLN A 31 -18.18 -10.00 30.26
N ILE A 32 -17.35 -10.49 29.35
CA ILE A 32 -16.07 -11.13 29.70
C ILE A 32 -15.14 -10.14 30.41
N LEU A 33 -14.99 -8.93 29.85
CA LEU A 33 -14.14 -7.91 30.43
C LEU A 33 -14.62 -7.51 31.83
N SER A 34 -15.91 -7.26 32.01
CA SER A 34 -16.51 -6.88 33.29
C SER A 34 -16.23 -7.92 34.38
N ARG A 35 -16.30 -9.22 34.05
CA ARG A 35 -15.96 -10.32 34.98
C ARG A 35 -14.46 -10.38 35.31
N ALA A 36 -13.59 -10.13 34.32
CA ALA A 36 -12.14 -10.22 34.49
C ALA A 36 -11.53 -8.97 35.16
N LEU A 37 -12.16 -7.81 35.00
CA LEU A 37 -11.62 -6.50 35.36
C LEU A 37 -11.23 -6.35 36.84
N PRO A 38 -12.02 -6.82 37.82
CA PRO A 38 -11.63 -6.73 39.22
C PRO A 38 -10.32 -7.47 39.53
N SER A 39 -10.08 -8.61 38.87
CA SER A 39 -8.81 -9.32 39.04
C SER A 39 -7.67 -8.56 38.39
N LEU A 40 -7.86 -8.10 37.14
CA LEU A 40 -6.85 -7.33 36.42
C LEU A 40 -6.41 -6.08 37.18
N ARG A 41 -7.35 -5.37 37.82
CA ARG A 41 -7.05 -4.17 38.61
C ARG A 41 -6.34 -4.42 39.93
N ARG A 42 -6.48 -5.61 40.51
CA ARG A 42 -5.67 -5.98 41.69
C ARG A 42 -4.22 -6.22 41.31
N ASP A 43 -3.98 -6.73 40.11
CA ASP A 43 -2.67 -7.20 39.68
C ASP A 43 -1.91 -6.18 38.80
N ALA A 44 -2.58 -5.11 38.37
CA ALA A 44 -2.01 -4.11 37.47
C ALA A 44 -2.49 -2.68 37.77
N ASP A 45 -1.55 -1.74 37.71
CA ASP A 45 -1.82 -0.31 37.81
C ASP A 45 -2.51 0.24 36.56
N LEU A 46 -2.22 -0.35 35.39
CA LEU A 46 -2.77 0.01 34.09
C LEU A 46 -3.44 -1.18 33.39
N VAL A 47 -4.71 -1.04 33.05
CA VAL A 47 -5.49 -2.03 32.31
C VAL A 47 -5.74 -1.53 30.89
N VAL A 48 -5.07 -2.19 29.94
CA VAL A 48 -5.27 -1.99 28.50
C VAL A 48 -6.14 -3.11 27.93
N ALA A 49 -7.28 -2.75 27.35
CA ALA A 49 -8.09 -3.62 26.50
C ALA A 49 -7.69 -3.40 25.03
N MET A 50 -7.38 -4.46 24.30
CA MET A 50 -6.94 -4.33 22.90
C MET A 50 -7.55 -5.37 21.98
N GLY A 51 -7.71 -5.03 20.70
CA GLY A 51 -8.08 -5.99 19.66
C GLY A 51 -8.99 -5.38 18.60
N ARG A 52 -9.83 -6.20 17.97
CA ARG A 52 -10.87 -5.71 17.06
C ARG A 52 -12.12 -5.41 17.87
N ILE A 53 -12.43 -4.13 18.09
CA ILE A 53 -13.56 -3.69 18.91
C ILE A 53 -14.24 -2.54 18.16
N ALA A 54 -15.49 -2.71 17.76
CA ALA A 54 -16.20 -1.68 17.02
C ALA A 54 -16.34 -0.40 17.89
N PRO A 55 -16.30 0.81 17.31
CA PRO A 55 -16.40 2.05 18.09
C PRO A 55 -17.69 2.16 18.94
N SER A 56 -18.78 1.51 18.54
CA SER A 56 -20.01 1.40 19.32
C SER A 56 -19.84 0.54 20.57
N THR A 57 -19.14 -0.58 20.44
CA THR A 57 -18.76 -1.47 21.54
C THR A 57 -17.76 -0.80 22.47
N VAL A 58 -16.81 -0.02 21.95
CA VAL A 58 -15.87 0.79 22.76
C VAL A 58 -16.63 1.74 23.68
N ARG A 59 -17.61 2.50 23.17
CA ARG A 59 -18.42 3.43 23.99
C ARG A 59 -19.14 2.71 25.14
N ARG A 60 -19.79 1.57 24.84
CA ARG A 60 -20.45 0.74 25.86
C ARG A 60 -19.47 0.15 26.86
N LEU A 61 -18.30 -0.26 26.40
CA LEU A 61 -17.23 -0.81 27.24
C LEU A 61 -16.76 0.23 28.24
N VAL A 62 -16.48 1.46 27.81
CA VAL A 62 -16.04 2.56 28.67
C VAL A 62 -17.08 2.85 29.77
N GLU A 63 -18.37 2.85 29.43
CA GLU A 63 -19.46 3.05 30.39
C GLU A 63 -19.60 1.88 31.39
N THR A 64 -19.45 0.64 30.92
CA THR A 64 -19.71 -0.56 31.72
C THR A 64 -18.48 -1.02 32.52
N CYS A 65 -17.28 -0.63 32.09
CA CYS A 65 -16.00 -1.09 32.62
C CYS A 65 -15.08 0.10 32.96
N PRO A 66 -15.43 0.96 33.95
CA PRO A 66 -14.68 2.19 34.28
C PRO A 66 -13.25 1.94 34.79
N GLY A 67 -12.91 0.69 35.08
CA GLY A 67 -11.55 0.27 35.40
C GLY A 67 -10.67 0.00 34.18
N VAL A 68 -11.08 0.31 32.94
CA VAL A 68 -10.19 0.20 31.78
C VAL A 68 -9.53 1.57 31.52
N ASP A 69 -8.20 1.63 31.52
CA ASP A 69 -7.48 2.89 31.32
C ASP A 69 -7.28 3.21 29.83
N VAL A 70 -7.02 2.18 29.02
CA VAL A 70 -6.77 2.33 27.59
C VAL A 70 -7.54 1.29 26.81
N VAL A 71 -8.19 1.72 25.73
CA VAL A 71 -8.70 0.85 24.67
C VAL A 71 -7.87 1.06 23.42
N LEU A 72 -7.29 0.00 22.88
CA LEU A 72 -6.56 0.02 21.60
C LEU A 72 -7.31 -0.84 20.58
N SER A 73 -8.02 -0.21 19.65
CA SER A 73 -8.82 -0.90 18.65
C SER A 73 -8.21 -0.83 17.24
N VAL A 74 -8.34 -1.92 16.49
CA VAL A 74 -8.04 -1.96 15.05
C VAL A 74 -9.25 -1.63 14.17
N ASP A 75 -10.41 -1.39 14.78
CA ASP A 75 -11.65 -1.03 14.10
C ASP A 75 -12.06 0.38 14.52
N ASP A 76 -11.92 1.32 13.59
CA ASP A 76 -12.25 2.73 13.73
C ASP A 76 -13.44 3.16 12.87
N ASP A 77 -14.12 2.22 12.20
CA ASP A 77 -15.20 2.50 11.25
C ASP A 77 -16.48 2.93 11.97
N ALA A 78 -16.57 4.23 12.22
CA ALA A 78 -17.78 4.87 12.70
C ALA A 78 -17.82 6.32 12.21
N PRO A 79 -18.85 6.72 11.45
CA PRO A 79 -18.96 8.08 10.97
C PRO A 79 -19.12 9.05 12.14
N THR A 80 -18.23 10.03 12.22
CA THR A 80 -18.26 11.06 13.26
C THR A 80 -18.31 12.46 12.67
N ILE A 81 -18.97 13.38 13.37
CA ILE A 81 -18.95 14.80 13.02
C ILE A 81 -17.92 15.49 13.90
N GLN A 82 -16.87 16.03 13.29
CA GLN A 82 -15.86 16.82 14.01
C GLN A 82 -15.96 18.29 13.65
N ARG A 83 -15.82 19.15 14.66
CA ARG A 83 -15.66 20.58 14.43
C ARG A 83 -14.20 20.87 14.08
N THR A 84 -13.99 21.50 12.95
CA THR A 84 -12.68 21.99 12.52
C THR A 84 -12.29 23.23 13.32
N GLY A 85 -10.99 23.56 13.32
CA GLY A 85 -10.49 24.79 13.93
C GLY A 85 -11.07 26.07 13.32
N THR A 86 -11.66 26.00 12.13
CA THR A 86 -12.34 27.12 11.46
C THR A 86 -13.83 27.21 11.82
N GLY A 87 -14.32 26.39 12.75
CA GLY A 87 -15.71 26.39 13.21
C GLY A 87 -16.70 25.67 12.30
N THR A 88 -16.23 25.05 11.21
CA THR A 88 -17.06 24.21 10.33
C THR A 88 -17.14 22.79 10.87
N SER A 89 -18.23 22.07 10.56
CA SER A 89 -18.34 20.64 10.89
C SER A 89 -17.98 19.81 9.67
N GLU A 90 -17.16 18.78 9.87
CA GLU A 90 -16.74 17.83 8.84
C GLU A 90 -17.23 16.44 9.24
N LEU A 91 -17.85 15.73 8.28
CA LEU A 91 -18.18 14.32 8.44
C LEU A 91 -16.93 13.49 8.13
N ARG A 92 -16.45 12.75 9.12
CA ARG A 92 -15.38 11.77 9.00
C ARG A 92 -15.95 10.37 8.99
N LYS A 93 -15.24 9.44 8.37
CA LYS A 93 -15.64 8.02 8.34
C LYS A 93 -15.14 7.26 9.56
N GLU A 94 -14.14 7.82 10.24
CA GLU A 94 -13.45 7.19 11.34
C GLU A 94 -13.78 7.84 12.70
N ASP A 95 -13.72 7.03 13.75
CA ASP A 95 -13.82 7.50 15.14
C ASP A 95 -12.48 8.12 15.59
N PRO A 96 -12.47 9.32 16.21
CA PRO A 96 -11.22 9.92 16.66
C PRO A 96 -10.64 9.21 17.89
N PRO A 97 -9.31 9.12 17.99
CA PRO A 97 -8.69 8.77 19.25
C PRO A 97 -8.84 9.93 20.26
N GLY A 98 -8.87 9.60 21.54
CA GLY A 98 -9.01 10.58 22.61
C GLY A 98 -9.58 9.99 23.89
N PHE A 99 -9.81 10.84 24.89
CA PHE A 99 -10.44 10.41 26.13
C PHE A 99 -11.96 10.29 25.96
N LEU A 100 -12.49 9.12 26.29
CA LEU A 100 -13.91 8.91 26.57
C LEU A 100 -14.04 8.71 28.08
N GLY A 101 -14.55 9.72 28.78
CA GLY A 101 -14.51 9.73 30.25
C GLY A 101 -13.06 9.63 30.76
N GLY A 102 -12.80 8.66 31.64
CA GLY A 102 -11.46 8.39 32.18
C GLY A 102 -10.61 7.45 31.32
N THR A 103 -11.14 6.91 30.23
CA THR A 103 -10.48 5.91 29.39
C THR A 103 -9.92 6.56 28.13
N LEU A 104 -8.64 6.32 27.84
CA LEU A 104 -8.01 6.73 26.59
C LEU A 104 -8.33 5.72 25.49
N VAL A 105 -8.98 6.15 24.42
CA VAL A 105 -9.27 5.33 23.24
C VAL A 105 -8.28 5.66 22.14
N LEU A 106 -7.64 4.63 21.60
CA LEU A 106 -6.65 4.71 20.53
C LEU A 106 -7.04 3.75 19.40
N TYR A 107 -6.76 4.17 18.17
CA TYR A 107 -6.99 3.38 16.96
C TYR A 107 -5.69 3.17 16.19
N THR A 108 -5.67 2.22 15.24
CA THR A 108 -4.52 1.94 14.37
C THR A 108 -4.79 2.32 12.90
N PRO A 109 -4.93 3.62 12.58
CA PRO A 109 -5.44 4.08 11.27
C PRO A 109 -4.48 3.81 10.11
N LEU A 110 -3.16 3.75 10.38
CA LEU A 110 -2.14 3.61 9.33
C LEU A 110 -2.03 2.18 8.77
N ARG A 111 -2.59 1.18 9.48
CA ARG A 111 -2.59 -0.23 9.07
C ARG A 111 -1.17 -0.70 8.67
N ASN A 112 -0.95 -0.97 7.38
CA ASN A 112 0.33 -1.48 6.86
C ASN A 112 1.28 -0.37 6.35
N TYR A 113 0.86 0.90 6.36
CA TYR A 113 1.60 2.03 5.80
C TYR A 113 2.35 2.85 6.84
N GLY A 114 2.25 2.46 8.11
CA GLY A 114 2.82 3.24 9.19
C GLY A 114 2.63 2.59 10.55
N LEU A 115 3.14 3.26 11.57
CA LEU A 115 2.88 2.93 12.96
C LEU A 115 2.35 4.16 13.69
N SER A 116 1.34 3.96 14.54
CA SER A 116 0.85 4.99 15.45
C SER A 116 1.49 4.78 16.82
N SER A 117 1.88 5.88 17.46
CA SER A 117 2.47 5.87 18.80
C SER A 117 1.73 6.83 19.72
N ALA A 118 1.66 6.50 21.00
CA ALA A 118 1.07 7.37 22.02
C ALA A 118 2.06 7.53 23.19
N ARG A 119 2.39 8.77 23.53
CA ARG A 119 3.16 9.12 24.73
C ARG A 119 2.19 9.54 25.82
N LEU A 120 2.16 8.78 26.91
CA LEU A 120 1.20 8.98 28.01
C LEU A 120 1.85 9.77 29.15
N GLY A 121 1.17 10.81 29.63
CA GLY A 121 1.50 11.49 30.88
C GLY A 121 0.72 10.86 32.02
N LEU A 122 1.42 10.35 33.04
CA LEU A 122 0.82 9.75 34.23
C LEU A 122 0.94 10.69 35.43
N ASP A 123 -0.07 10.71 36.29
CA ASP A 123 0.03 11.35 37.61
C ASP A 123 0.73 10.45 38.64
N ARG A 124 0.79 10.91 39.90
CA ARG A 124 1.43 10.18 41.01
C ARG A 124 0.71 8.89 41.38
N ASP A 125 -0.57 8.77 41.04
CA ASP A 125 -1.40 7.60 41.30
C ASP A 125 -1.45 6.68 40.07
N GLY A 126 -0.62 6.93 39.05
CA GLY A 126 -0.52 6.14 37.84
C GLY A 126 -1.65 6.37 36.83
N ARG A 127 -2.49 7.39 37.01
CA ARG A 127 -3.61 7.69 36.11
C ARG A 127 -3.14 8.49 34.90
N ILE A 128 -3.72 8.20 33.73
CA ILE A 128 -3.42 8.93 32.50
C ILE A 128 -4.06 10.31 32.56
N THR A 129 -3.25 11.36 32.51
CA THR A 129 -3.67 12.77 32.52
C THR A 129 -3.53 13.45 31.16
N SER A 130 -2.68 12.91 30.29
CA SER A 130 -2.47 13.42 28.93
C SER A 130 -1.98 12.31 28.00
N ALA A 131 -2.23 12.48 26.71
CA ALA A 131 -1.72 11.61 25.67
C ALA A 131 -1.33 12.44 24.45
N ALA A 132 -0.10 12.29 23.97
CA ALA A 132 0.34 12.82 22.69
C ALA A 132 0.39 11.67 21.68
N ILE A 133 -0.43 11.76 20.63
CA ILE A 133 -0.57 10.72 19.61
C ILE A 133 0.14 11.19 18.35
N GLU A 134 1.04 10.35 17.84
CA GLU A 134 1.86 10.64 16.66
C GLU A 134 1.72 9.48 15.65
N ASN A 135 1.57 9.84 14.38
CA ASN A 135 1.49 8.91 13.26
C ASN A 135 2.81 8.96 12.48
N HIS A 136 3.46 7.79 12.35
CA HIS A 136 4.75 7.64 11.66
C HIS A 136 4.52 6.85 10.38
N TRP A 137 4.50 7.53 9.24
CA TRP A 137 4.38 6.90 7.93
C TRP A 137 5.68 6.20 7.55
N LEU A 138 5.59 4.93 7.19
CA LEU A 138 6.72 4.12 6.74
C LEU A 138 6.86 4.25 5.22
N THR A 139 7.29 5.43 4.78
CA THR A 139 7.59 5.71 3.38
C THR A 139 8.96 5.15 2.99
N GLN A 140 9.35 5.29 1.71
CA GLN A 140 10.68 4.91 1.22
C GLN A 140 11.83 5.68 1.90
N GLU A 141 11.54 6.77 2.60
CA GLU A 141 12.53 7.54 3.36
C GLU A 141 12.93 6.84 4.66
N VAL A 142 12.05 5.99 5.20
CA VAL A 142 12.35 5.17 6.37
C VAL A 142 13.11 3.95 5.90
N ARG A 143 14.39 3.86 6.28
CA ARG A 143 15.25 2.73 5.92
C ARG A 143 14.81 1.46 6.61
N ASP A 144 14.82 0.36 5.85
CA ASP A 144 14.60 -0.97 6.40
C ASP A 144 15.72 -1.36 7.38
N ASP A 145 15.35 -2.10 8.44
CA ASP A 145 16.31 -2.78 9.28
C ASP A 145 17.08 -3.85 8.48
N PRO A 146 18.43 -3.85 8.47
CA PRO A 146 19.20 -4.79 7.66
C PRO A 146 18.98 -6.27 8.00
N ALA A 147 18.70 -6.60 9.26
CA ALA A 147 18.49 -7.98 9.67
C ALA A 147 17.11 -8.49 9.23
N VAL A 148 16.07 -7.66 9.36
CA VAL A 148 14.74 -7.96 8.82
C VAL A 148 14.77 -8.04 7.30
N ARG A 149 15.44 -7.09 6.63
CA ARG A 149 15.62 -7.09 5.18
C ARG A 149 16.27 -8.39 4.70
N GLY A 150 17.37 -8.81 5.33
CA GLY A 150 18.04 -10.07 4.99
C GLY A 150 17.18 -11.32 5.25
N GLN A 151 16.26 -11.30 6.23
CA GLN A 151 15.30 -12.41 6.42
C GLN A 151 14.26 -12.46 5.29
N LEU A 152 13.73 -11.30 4.89
CA LEU A 152 12.79 -11.20 3.79
C LEU A 152 13.43 -11.62 2.46
N ASP A 153 14.67 -11.23 2.23
CA ASP A 153 15.39 -11.56 1.00
C ASP A 153 15.58 -13.07 0.86
N ARG A 154 15.96 -13.75 1.95
CA ARG A 154 16.03 -15.22 1.99
C ARG A 154 14.68 -15.88 1.74
N PHE A 155 13.60 -15.34 2.31
CA PHE A 155 12.26 -15.83 2.06
C PHE A 155 11.87 -15.69 0.58
N TYR A 156 12.17 -14.55 -0.06
CA TYR A 156 11.90 -14.35 -1.48
C TYR A 156 12.76 -15.25 -2.37
N ASP A 157 14.02 -15.49 -2.03
CA ASP A 157 14.87 -16.45 -2.72
C ASP A 157 14.31 -17.88 -2.64
N GLU A 158 13.79 -18.26 -1.48
CA GLU A 158 13.16 -19.57 -1.29
C GLU A 158 11.90 -19.70 -2.16
N VAL A 159 11.01 -18.70 -2.12
CA VAL A 159 9.82 -18.64 -2.99
C VAL A 159 10.20 -18.71 -4.47
N GLY A 160 11.30 -18.07 -4.86
CA GLY A 160 11.86 -18.12 -6.22
C GLY A 160 12.19 -19.54 -6.71
N ARG A 161 12.52 -20.45 -5.80
CA ARG A 161 12.88 -21.85 -6.10
C ARG A 161 11.70 -22.82 -6.05
N ILE A 162 10.52 -22.38 -5.58
CA ILE A 162 9.34 -23.23 -5.45
C ILE A 162 8.52 -23.15 -6.75
N GLU A 163 8.56 -24.22 -7.55
CA GLU A 163 7.81 -24.31 -8.82
C GLU A 163 6.31 -24.05 -8.62
N ALA A 164 5.71 -24.63 -7.58
CA ALA A 164 4.30 -24.43 -7.26
C ALA A 164 3.96 -22.96 -6.93
N ALA A 165 4.89 -22.22 -6.34
CA ALA A 165 4.72 -20.79 -6.09
C ALA A 165 4.78 -20.02 -7.42
N GLN A 166 5.72 -20.33 -8.31
CA GLN A 166 5.82 -19.70 -9.63
C GLN A 166 4.56 -19.99 -10.49
N ALA A 167 4.06 -21.22 -10.45
CA ALA A 167 2.83 -21.63 -11.14
C ALA A 167 1.52 -21.10 -10.52
N SER A 168 1.57 -20.47 -9.33
CA SER A 168 0.37 -19.95 -8.65
C SER A 168 -0.24 -18.72 -9.33
N VAL A 169 0.53 -18.03 -10.18
CA VAL A 169 0.09 -16.85 -10.91
C VAL A 169 -0.20 -17.24 -12.35
N LYS A 170 -1.44 -17.02 -12.78
CA LYS A 170 -1.86 -17.26 -14.16
C LYS A 170 -1.15 -16.28 -15.10
N PRO A 171 -0.84 -16.68 -16.34
CA PRO A 171 -0.32 -15.77 -17.34
C PRO A 171 -1.28 -14.58 -17.53
N LEU A 172 -0.71 -13.39 -17.72
CA LEU A 172 -1.50 -12.25 -18.17
C LEU A 172 -2.12 -12.55 -19.54
N PHE A 173 -3.24 -11.90 -19.84
CA PHE A 173 -3.94 -12.09 -21.11
C PHE A 173 -4.41 -13.53 -21.35
N GLY A 174 -4.85 -14.24 -20.31
CA GLY A 174 -5.29 -15.65 -20.40
C GLY A 174 -6.43 -15.94 -21.39
N GLY A 175 -7.15 -14.92 -21.86
CA GLY A 175 -8.16 -15.03 -22.92
C GLY A 175 -7.62 -14.83 -24.35
N ASP A 176 -6.31 -14.74 -24.54
CA ASP A 176 -5.65 -14.41 -25.81
C ASP A 176 -4.70 -15.54 -26.25
N PRO A 177 -5.18 -16.51 -27.08
CA PRO A 177 -4.39 -17.68 -27.48
C PRO A 177 -3.08 -17.31 -28.16
N VAL A 178 -3.06 -16.23 -28.95
CA VAL A 178 -1.86 -15.76 -29.64
C VAL A 178 -0.77 -15.39 -28.63
N ARG A 179 -1.13 -14.78 -27.50
CA ARG A 179 -0.16 -14.44 -26.43
C ARG A 179 0.28 -15.67 -25.64
N LEU A 180 -0.63 -16.62 -25.43
CA LEU A 180 -0.32 -17.81 -24.63
C LEU A 180 0.64 -18.77 -25.34
N GLU A 181 0.58 -18.85 -26.66
CA GLU A 181 1.37 -19.81 -27.46
C GLU A 181 2.47 -19.15 -28.30
N GLY A 182 2.39 -17.83 -28.51
CA GLY A 182 3.30 -17.13 -29.40
C GLY A 182 4.73 -17.02 -28.85
N ARG A 183 5.69 -16.92 -29.77
CA ARG A 183 7.10 -16.77 -29.46
C ARG A 183 7.45 -15.30 -29.23
N TYR A 184 7.93 -15.00 -28.03
CA TYR A 184 8.49 -13.70 -27.68
C TYR A 184 9.95 -13.60 -28.10
N VAL A 185 10.33 -12.49 -28.72
CA VAL A 185 11.67 -12.27 -29.29
C VAL A 185 12.49 -11.21 -28.55
N GLY A 186 11.83 -10.40 -27.73
CA GLY A 186 12.42 -9.31 -26.97
C GLY A 186 12.63 -8.03 -27.78
N ALA A 187 12.65 -6.91 -27.07
CA ALA A 187 12.78 -5.57 -27.64
C ALA A 187 14.08 -5.37 -28.46
N GLY A 188 15.11 -6.15 -28.19
CA GLY A 188 16.37 -6.14 -28.94
C GLY A 188 16.16 -6.43 -30.43
N GLN A 189 15.32 -7.43 -30.76
CA GLN A 189 15.00 -7.79 -32.14
C GLN A 189 14.11 -6.73 -32.81
N CYS A 190 13.19 -6.11 -32.05
CA CYS A 190 12.33 -5.05 -32.57
C CYS A 190 13.14 -3.82 -32.99
N ARG A 191 14.18 -3.46 -32.23
CA ARG A 191 15.06 -2.30 -32.49
C ARG A 191 15.66 -2.33 -33.90
N ASP A 192 15.95 -3.49 -34.44
CA ASP A 192 16.69 -3.61 -35.70
C ASP A 192 15.90 -3.04 -36.89
N CYS A 193 14.56 -3.03 -36.82
CA CYS A 193 13.68 -2.37 -37.81
C CYS A 193 12.92 -1.15 -37.25
N HIS A 194 12.71 -1.07 -35.93
CA HIS A 194 11.91 -0.03 -35.25
C HIS A 194 12.77 0.80 -34.28
N GLN A 195 13.82 1.46 -34.80
CA GLN A 195 14.78 2.18 -33.95
C GLN A 195 14.12 3.35 -33.19
N ARG A 196 13.19 4.06 -33.85
CA ARG A 196 12.52 5.24 -33.28
C ARG A 196 11.61 4.87 -32.12
N GLU A 197 10.76 3.87 -32.33
CA GLU A 197 9.83 3.35 -31.33
C GLU A 197 10.60 2.76 -30.15
N TYR A 198 11.69 2.02 -30.42
CA TYR A 198 12.56 1.48 -29.37
C TYR A 198 13.23 2.58 -28.56
N ALA A 199 13.75 3.63 -29.21
CA ALA A 199 14.36 4.76 -28.53
C ALA A 199 13.35 5.51 -27.64
N GLN A 200 12.11 5.68 -28.10
CA GLN A 200 11.03 6.26 -27.31
C GLN A 200 10.65 5.35 -26.13
N TRP A 201 10.47 4.04 -26.37
CA TRP A 201 10.16 3.09 -25.30
C TRP A 201 11.21 3.11 -24.19
N LYS A 202 12.49 3.24 -24.54
CA LYS A 202 13.60 3.32 -23.58
C LYS A 202 13.51 4.49 -22.60
N THR A 203 12.80 5.57 -22.93
CA THR A 203 12.62 6.71 -22.00
C THR A 203 11.48 6.47 -21.01
N THR A 204 10.67 5.44 -21.22
CA THR A 204 9.52 5.14 -20.36
C THR A 204 9.93 4.29 -19.15
N ARG A 205 9.10 4.35 -18.09
CA ARG A 205 9.28 3.48 -16.91
C ARG A 205 9.17 1.99 -17.24
N HIS A 206 8.45 1.64 -18.30
CA HIS A 206 8.31 0.26 -18.75
C HIS A 206 9.65 -0.38 -19.11
N ALA A 207 10.58 0.37 -19.69
CA ALA A 207 11.91 -0.12 -20.05
C ALA A 207 12.83 -0.43 -18.85
N GLY A 208 12.50 0.11 -17.66
CA GLY A 208 13.21 -0.16 -16.40
C GLY A 208 12.36 -0.95 -15.39
N ALA A 209 11.22 -1.51 -15.79
CA ALA A 209 10.27 -2.11 -14.87
C ALA A 209 10.89 -3.26 -14.04
N TYR A 210 11.65 -4.17 -14.66
CA TYR A 210 12.23 -5.28 -13.94
C TYR A 210 13.31 -4.85 -12.95
N LYS A 211 14.07 -3.79 -13.27
CA LYS A 211 15.06 -3.20 -12.37
C LYS A 211 14.43 -2.79 -11.03
N THR A 212 13.21 -2.24 -11.05
CA THR A 212 12.51 -1.87 -9.80
C THR A 212 12.28 -3.06 -8.87
N LEU A 213 12.19 -4.29 -9.38
CA LEU A 213 12.09 -5.50 -8.57
C LEU A 213 13.45 -5.96 -8.07
N LEU A 214 14.50 -5.81 -8.88
CA LEU A 214 15.88 -6.11 -8.47
C LEU A 214 16.31 -5.22 -7.30
N ASP A 215 16.02 -3.91 -7.40
CA ASP A 215 16.42 -2.91 -6.41
C ASP A 215 15.85 -3.17 -5.00
N VAL A 216 14.74 -3.92 -4.91
CA VAL A 216 14.07 -4.26 -3.64
C VAL A 216 13.94 -5.76 -3.40
N HIS A 217 14.73 -6.56 -4.11
CA HIS A 217 14.80 -8.02 -3.99
C HIS A 217 13.45 -8.76 -4.16
N ARG A 218 12.57 -8.25 -5.02
CA ARG A 218 11.25 -8.85 -5.34
C ARG A 218 11.18 -9.55 -6.68
N HIS A 219 12.33 -9.72 -7.35
CA HIS A 219 12.44 -10.30 -8.68
C HIS A 219 12.17 -11.82 -8.75
N TYR A 220 11.88 -12.45 -7.61
CA TYR A 220 11.41 -13.83 -7.46
C TYR A 220 9.90 -13.95 -7.14
N GLN A 221 9.22 -12.82 -6.91
CA GLN A 221 7.81 -12.80 -6.50
C GLN A 221 6.89 -12.94 -7.72
N PRO A 222 6.15 -14.06 -7.88
CA PRO A 222 5.38 -14.35 -9.10
C PRO A 222 4.40 -13.25 -9.50
N ARG A 223 3.71 -12.66 -8.50
CA ARG A 223 2.72 -11.58 -8.72
C ARG A 223 3.37 -10.27 -9.15
N CYS A 224 4.61 -10.01 -8.76
CA CYS A 224 5.34 -8.83 -9.20
C CYS A 224 5.92 -9.05 -10.60
N ILE A 225 6.47 -10.24 -10.85
CA ILE A 225 7.09 -10.60 -12.12
C ILE A 225 6.06 -10.56 -13.25
N SER A 226 4.84 -11.06 -13.04
CA SER A 226 3.81 -11.15 -14.08
C SER A 226 3.56 -9.82 -14.83
N CYS A 227 3.68 -8.68 -14.15
CA CYS A 227 3.48 -7.35 -14.72
C CYS A 227 4.80 -6.63 -15.10
N HIS A 228 5.97 -7.17 -14.76
CA HIS A 228 7.27 -6.51 -14.92
C HIS A 228 8.17 -7.17 -15.98
N VAL A 229 7.70 -8.23 -16.64
CA VAL A 229 8.42 -8.96 -17.68
C VAL A 229 7.48 -9.33 -18.83
N VAL A 230 8.04 -9.84 -19.94
CA VAL A 230 7.27 -10.31 -21.08
C VAL A 230 6.88 -11.78 -20.93
N GLY A 231 5.60 -12.09 -21.10
CA GLY A 231 5.12 -13.47 -21.32
C GLY A 231 5.21 -14.41 -20.12
N TYR A 232 5.33 -13.89 -18.89
CA TYR A 232 5.43 -14.74 -17.69
C TYR A 232 4.34 -15.82 -17.64
N GLY A 233 4.74 -17.06 -17.35
CA GLY A 233 3.85 -18.22 -17.27
C GLY A 233 3.47 -18.83 -18.63
N THR A 234 3.93 -18.26 -19.75
CA THR A 234 3.77 -18.87 -21.09
C THR A 234 4.98 -19.75 -21.43
N PRO A 235 4.87 -20.70 -22.38
CA PRO A 235 5.97 -21.59 -22.77
C PRO A 235 7.22 -20.86 -23.30
N HIS A 236 7.05 -19.66 -23.86
CA HIS A 236 8.10 -18.88 -24.54
C HIS A 236 8.36 -17.53 -23.88
N GLY A 237 7.81 -17.28 -22.70
CA GLY A 237 8.03 -16.04 -21.97
C GLY A 237 9.17 -16.09 -20.97
N TYR A 238 9.28 -15.00 -20.21
CA TYR A 238 10.31 -14.83 -19.19
C TYR A 238 10.27 -15.94 -18.14
N LYS A 239 11.45 -16.48 -17.82
CA LYS A 239 11.66 -17.49 -16.78
C LYS A 239 12.38 -16.87 -15.58
N VAL A 240 11.85 -17.13 -14.39
CA VAL A 240 12.42 -16.63 -13.14
C VAL A 240 13.82 -17.21 -12.90
N GLY A 241 14.72 -16.38 -12.36
CA GLY A 241 16.11 -16.78 -12.08
C GLY A 241 17.02 -16.75 -13.30
N MET A 242 16.55 -16.25 -14.44
CA MET A 242 17.34 -16.05 -15.66
C MET A 242 17.44 -14.54 -15.97
N PRO A 243 18.25 -13.77 -15.21
CA PRO A 243 18.31 -12.30 -15.34
C PRO A 243 18.87 -11.81 -16.68
N GLU A 244 19.59 -12.67 -17.42
CA GLU A 244 20.10 -12.38 -18.76
C GLU A 244 19.07 -12.63 -19.87
N GLU A 245 17.87 -13.11 -19.54
CA GLU A 245 16.79 -13.31 -20.52
C GLU A 245 16.42 -11.98 -21.19
N PRO A 246 16.29 -11.96 -22.54
CA PRO A 246 15.96 -10.75 -23.29
C PRO A 246 14.53 -10.27 -23.05
N LEU A 247 13.77 -10.92 -22.16
CA LEU A 247 12.35 -10.70 -21.88
C LEU A 247 12.09 -9.96 -20.55
N GLY A 248 13.15 -9.54 -19.85
CA GLY A 248 13.00 -8.66 -18.68
C GLY A 248 12.46 -7.28 -19.08
N ASN A 249 11.69 -6.64 -18.19
CA ASN A 249 10.98 -5.37 -18.38
C ASN A 249 9.65 -5.49 -19.13
N VAL A 250 8.84 -4.43 -19.09
CA VAL A 250 7.63 -4.32 -19.90
C VAL A 250 8.05 -3.82 -21.28
N GLN A 251 8.11 -4.74 -22.24
CA GLN A 251 8.64 -4.46 -23.58
C GLN A 251 7.55 -4.27 -24.65
N CYS A 252 7.97 -4.08 -25.90
CA CYS A 252 7.11 -3.96 -27.08
C CYS A 252 6.02 -5.03 -27.12
N GLU A 253 6.38 -6.28 -26.80
CA GLU A 253 5.50 -7.43 -26.95
C GLU A 253 4.43 -7.55 -25.85
N VAL A 254 4.54 -6.79 -24.75
CA VAL A 254 3.43 -6.63 -23.80
C VAL A 254 2.28 -5.89 -24.46
N CYS A 255 2.58 -4.81 -25.20
CA CYS A 255 1.56 -4.02 -25.90
C CYS A 255 1.12 -4.69 -27.21
N HIS A 256 2.08 -5.09 -28.04
CA HIS A 256 1.86 -5.51 -29.43
C HIS A 256 1.66 -7.03 -29.61
N GLY A 257 1.83 -7.82 -28.54
CA GLY A 257 1.83 -9.27 -28.60
C GLY A 257 3.16 -9.86 -29.07
N PRO A 258 3.26 -11.20 -29.15
CA PRO A 258 4.50 -11.88 -29.50
C PRO A 258 4.96 -11.54 -30.93
N GLY A 259 6.23 -11.21 -31.09
CA GLY A 259 6.82 -10.73 -32.34
C GLY A 259 7.49 -11.81 -33.19
N GLY A 260 7.50 -13.08 -32.76
CA GLY A 260 8.22 -14.16 -33.45
C GLY A 260 7.86 -14.32 -34.92
N GLU A 261 6.57 -14.39 -35.25
CA GLU A 261 6.12 -14.49 -36.65
C GLU A 261 6.42 -13.22 -37.43
N HIS A 262 6.28 -12.06 -36.80
CA HIS A 262 6.53 -10.77 -37.42
C HIS A 262 8.01 -10.58 -37.80
N VAL A 263 8.93 -10.98 -36.92
CA VAL A 263 10.37 -10.93 -37.23
C VAL A 263 10.72 -11.92 -38.34
N ALA A 264 10.11 -13.11 -38.36
CA ALA A 264 10.37 -14.13 -39.39
C ALA A 264 9.82 -13.74 -40.77
N SER A 265 8.66 -13.08 -40.81
CA SER A 265 7.99 -12.65 -42.05
C SER A 265 7.27 -11.31 -41.81
N PRO A 266 7.95 -10.16 -41.96
CA PRO A 266 7.38 -8.86 -41.61
C PRO A 266 6.10 -8.53 -42.39
N ALA A 267 4.98 -8.42 -41.67
CA ALA A 267 3.69 -8.01 -42.21
C ALA A 267 2.92 -7.18 -41.19
N SER A 268 2.01 -6.31 -41.64
CA SER A 268 1.19 -5.51 -40.72
C SER A 268 0.06 -6.31 -40.05
N THR A 269 -0.17 -7.54 -40.51
CA THR A 269 -1.29 -8.41 -40.07
C THR A 269 -0.88 -9.45 -39.04
N ASN A 270 0.42 -9.71 -38.85
CA ASN A 270 0.94 -10.70 -37.89
C ASN A 270 1.57 -10.06 -36.64
N ILE A 271 1.21 -8.80 -36.37
CA ILE A 271 1.54 -8.09 -35.13
C ILE A 271 0.42 -7.12 -34.80
N ARG A 272 0.13 -6.91 -33.50
CA ARG A 272 -0.95 -5.99 -33.13
C ARG A 272 -0.47 -4.55 -33.22
N ARG A 273 -0.97 -3.80 -34.20
CA ARG A 273 -0.65 -2.36 -34.33
C ARG A 273 -1.49 -1.49 -33.41
N LEU A 274 -2.77 -1.82 -33.26
CA LEU A 274 -3.70 -1.11 -32.39
C LEU A 274 -3.78 -1.84 -31.05
N VAL A 275 -3.39 -1.14 -29.99
CA VAL A 275 -3.36 -1.68 -28.63
C VAL A 275 -4.64 -1.24 -27.92
N PRO A 276 -5.56 -2.14 -27.58
CA PRO A 276 -6.77 -1.77 -26.86
C PRO A 276 -6.45 -1.46 -25.40
N GLU A 277 -7.23 -0.56 -24.79
CA GLU A 277 -7.07 -0.12 -23.39
C GLU A 277 -6.97 -1.28 -22.39
N ARG A 278 -7.73 -2.36 -22.62
CA ARG A 278 -7.69 -3.57 -21.78
C ARG A 278 -6.29 -4.14 -21.56
N VAL A 279 -5.37 -3.94 -22.51
CA VAL A 279 -3.97 -4.42 -22.37
C VAL A 279 -3.27 -3.71 -21.22
N CYS A 280 -3.52 -2.42 -21.04
CA CYS A 280 -2.96 -1.64 -19.93
C CYS A 280 -3.57 -2.06 -18.59
N LEU A 281 -4.88 -2.35 -18.57
CA LEU A 281 -5.64 -2.63 -17.36
C LEU A 281 -5.36 -4.02 -16.74
N GLU A 282 -4.70 -4.92 -17.47
CA GLU A 282 -4.22 -6.20 -16.92
C GLU A 282 -3.21 -5.98 -15.79
N CYS A 283 -2.35 -4.96 -15.94
CA CYS A 283 -1.36 -4.57 -14.93
C CYS A 283 -1.81 -3.35 -14.12
N HIS A 284 -2.48 -2.38 -14.76
CA HIS A 284 -2.95 -1.15 -14.12
C HIS A 284 -4.39 -1.30 -13.65
N ASN A 285 -4.55 -1.92 -12.49
CA ASN A 285 -5.82 -2.11 -11.81
C ASN A 285 -5.71 -1.63 -10.34
N PRO A 286 -6.82 -1.55 -9.59
CA PRO A 286 -6.80 -1.04 -8.22
C PRO A 286 -5.85 -1.76 -7.26
N ASP A 287 -5.52 -3.03 -7.52
CA ASP A 287 -4.60 -3.80 -6.66
C ASP A 287 -3.13 -3.39 -6.83
N HIS A 288 -2.76 -2.83 -7.98
CA HIS A 288 -1.37 -2.56 -8.35
C HIS A 288 -1.10 -1.09 -8.73
N SER A 289 -2.15 -0.32 -9.03
CA SER A 289 -2.06 1.03 -9.58
C SER A 289 -3.36 1.83 -9.35
N ASP A 290 -3.72 2.03 -8.09
CA ASP A 290 -4.91 2.74 -7.59
C ASP A 290 -5.17 4.15 -8.19
N HIS A 291 -4.13 4.84 -8.65
CA HIS A 291 -4.22 6.17 -9.27
C HIS A 291 -3.97 6.18 -10.79
N PHE A 292 -4.17 5.05 -11.48
CA PHE A 292 -4.04 4.99 -12.93
C PHE A 292 -5.23 5.62 -13.66
N VAL A 293 -4.95 6.59 -14.52
CA VAL A 293 -5.94 7.19 -15.43
C VAL A 293 -5.45 6.99 -16.87
N TYR A 294 -6.11 6.09 -17.61
CA TYR A 294 -5.66 5.65 -18.93
C TYR A 294 -5.42 6.82 -19.91
N SER A 295 -6.37 7.74 -20.01
CA SER A 295 -6.28 8.90 -20.91
C SER A 295 -5.09 9.82 -20.62
N GLU A 296 -4.66 9.91 -19.35
CA GLU A 296 -3.51 10.72 -18.95
C GLU A 296 -2.17 10.00 -19.16
N LYS A 297 -2.15 8.67 -19.05
CA LYS A 297 -0.91 7.88 -19.17
C LYS A 297 -0.61 7.46 -20.61
N LEU A 298 -1.64 7.19 -21.42
CA LEU A 298 -1.50 6.73 -22.80
C LEU A 298 -0.57 7.62 -23.64
N PRO A 299 -0.66 8.97 -23.60
CA PRO A 299 0.25 9.82 -24.36
C PRO A 299 1.72 9.47 -24.09
N LYS A 300 2.11 9.16 -22.85
CA LYS A 300 3.51 8.93 -22.47
C LYS A 300 4.13 7.66 -23.07
N VAL A 301 3.31 6.75 -23.57
CA VAL A 301 3.75 5.45 -24.10
C VAL A 301 3.42 5.27 -25.58
N ARG A 302 2.69 6.21 -26.19
CA ARG A 302 2.50 6.20 -27.64
C ARG A 302 3.80 6.62 -28.32
N HIS A 303 4.11 5.96 -29.43
CA HIS A 303 5.36 6.18 -30.17
C HIS A 303 5.43 7.51 -30.93
N ASP A 304 4.36 8.32 -30.88
CA ASP A 304 4.33 9.70 -31.38
C ASP A 304 4.60 10.74 -30.27
N TYR A 305 4.80 10.30 -29.03
CA TYR A 305 5.10 11.17 -27.90
C TYR A 305 6.60 11.30 -27.66
N PHE A 306 7.09 12.53 -27.86
CA PHE A 306 8.45 12.95 -27.53
C PHE A 306 8.36 14.09 -26.51
N GLU A 307 8.98 13.93 -25.33
CA GLU A 307 9.07 14.99 -24.33
C GLU A 307 9.76 16.21 -24.94
N GLY A 308 8.96 17.23 -25.30
CA GLY A 308 9.38 18.41 -26.05
C GLY A 308 8.39 18.89 -27.12
N ALA A 309 7.53 18.01 -27.64
CA ALA A 309 6.56 18.38 -28.69
C ALA A 309 5.20 18.91 -28.15
N SER A 310 4.88 18.65 -26.89
CA SER A 310 3.53 18.86 -26.33
C SER A 310 3.24 20.28 -25.82
N ARG A 311 4.08 21.27 -26.14
CA ARG A 311 3.76 22.69 -25.84
C ARG A 311 3.23 23.48 -27.04
N GLU A 312 3.34 22.96 -28.26
CA GLU A 312 2.95 23.70 -29.48
C GLU A 312 1.72 23.11 -30.21
N SER A 313 1.38 21.83 -30.01
CA SER A 313 0.42 21.14 -30.90
C SER A 313 -1.02 21.03 -30.41
N THR A 314 -1.37 21.48 -29.20
CA THR A 314 -2.72 21.29 -28.63
C THR A 314 -3.77 22.31 -29.11
N LEU A 315 -3.49 23.07 -30.17
CA LEU A 315 -4.38 24.13 -30.67
C LEU A 315 -4.94 23.90 -32.08
N ARG A 316 -4.68 22.75 -32.71
CA ARG A 316 -5.31 22.43 -34.00
C ARG A 316 -5.71 20.97 -34.05
N GLN A 317 -6.98 20.75 -34.40
CA GLN A 317 -7.64 19.49 -34.77
C GLN A 317 -8.50 18.84 -33.70
N THR A 318 -9.68 19.44 -33.48
CA THR A 318 -10.92 18.67 -33.28
C THR A 318 -11.41 18.18 -34.64
N PRO A 319 -11.74 16.89 -34.84
CA PRO A 319 -12.43 16.44 -36.05
C PRO A 319 -13.92 16.79 -35.95
N THR A 320 -14.42 17.52 -36.96
CA THR A 320 -15.84 17.74 -37.21
C THR A 320 -16.51 16.45 -37.67
N TYR A 321 -17.54 16.00 -36.95
CA TYR A 321 -18.44 14.93 -37.38
C TYR A 321 -19.50 15.54 -38.29
N GLN A 322 -19.61 15.06 -39.54
CA GLN A 322 -20.65 15.48 -40.48
C GLN A 322 -21.95 14.71 -40.21
N SER A 323 -23.04 15.46 -40.12
CA SER A 323 -24.43 15.01 -40.07
C SER A 323 -25.01 14.89 -41.48
N GLU A 324 -25.89 13.91 -41.70
CA GLU A 324 -26.94 13.98 -42.72
C GLU A 324 -28.30 13.78 -42.02
N ASP A 325 -29.11 14.85 -42.01
CA ASP A 325 -30.53 15.00 -42.41
C ASP A 325 -31.52 13.84 -42.11
N GLU A 326 -32.79 14.03 -41.70
CA GLU A 326 -33.68 15.20 -41.66
C GLU A 326 -34.98 14.85 -40.88
N ILE A 327 -35.83 15.87 -40.70
CA ILE A 327 -37.28 15.89 -40.36
C ILE A 327 -37.68 16.07 -38.88
N GLY A 328 -38.27 17.24 -38.60
CA GLY A 328 -39.49 17.29 -37.77
C GLY A 328 -39.63 18.38 -36.69
N SER A 329 -39.75 19.65 -37.10
CA SER A 329 -40.44 20.78 -36.43
C SER A 329 -41.16 20.55 -35.08
N ALA A 330 -40.84 21.38 -34.06
CA ALA A 330 -41.83 22.25 -33.38
C ALA A 330 -41.15 23.24 -32.40
N ARG A 331 -41.63 24.49 -32.44
CA ARG A 331 -41.21 25.66 -31.66
C ARG A 331 -41.72 25.62 -30.21
N ALA A 332 -40.94 26.14 -29.27
CA ALA A 332 -41.45 26.87 -28.10
C ALA A 332 -40.37 27.81 -27.50
N SER A 333 -40.80 29.03 -27.21
CA SER A 333 -40.05 30.22 -26.78
C SER A 333 -39.85 30.28 -25.26
N ALA A 334 -38.80 30.96 -24.76
CA ALA A 334 -38.77 31.93 -23.63
C ALA A 334 -37.29 32.36 -23.32
N PRO A 335 -36.98 33.38 -22.48
CA PRO A 335 -36.41 34.64 -22.95
C PRO A 335 -35.03 35.01 -22.36
N HIS A 336 -34.47 36.09 -22.90
CA HIS A 336 -33.25 36.78 -22.47
C HIS A 336 -33.29 37.30 -21.02
N PHE A 337 -32.17 37.14 -20.30
CA PHE A 337 -31.70 38.11 -19.30
C PHE A 337 -30.18 38.28 -19.35
N ALA A 338 -29.76 39.49 -18.98
CA ALA A 338 -28.55 40.18 -19.40
C ALA A 338 -27.24 39.77 -18.70
N THR A 339 -26.15 40.09 -19.40
CA THR A 339 -24.74 40.06 -19.01
C THR A 339 -24.34 41.03 -17.90
N LEU A 340 -23.43 40.60 -17.01
CA LEU A 340 -22.42 41.44 -16.36
C LEU A 340 -21.08 40.68 -16.24
N PRO A 341 -19.91 41.36 -16.35
CA PRO A 341 -18.60 40.70 -16.40
C PRO A 341 -17.92 40.67 -15.03
N SER A 342 -17.19 39.60 -14.72
CA SER A 342 -16.13 39.65 -13.71
C SER A 342 -14.87 38.93 -14.20
N ARG A 343 -13.86 39.75 -14.49
CA ARG A 343 -12.45 39.33 -14.52
C ARG A 343 -11.99 39.29 -13.07
N TYR A 344 -11.53 38.15 -12.54
CA TYR A 344 -10.49 38.16 -11.51
C TYR A 344 -9.63 36.89 -11.61
N ILE A 345 -8.35 37.15 -11.92
CA ILE A 345 -7.22 36.23 -11.83
C ILE A 345 -6.85 36.15 -10.35
N PHE A 346 -6.77 34.95 -9.77
CA PHE A 346 -6.17 34.73 -8.46
C PHE A 346 -4.84 33.99 -8.63
N THR A 347 -3.75 34.72 -8.37
CA THR A 347 -2.45 34.18 -8.01
C THR A 347 -2.39 34.08 -6.49
N THR A 348 -2.03 32.93 -5.94
CA THR A 348 -1.72 32.76 -4.51
C THR A 348 -0.22 32.89 -4.29
N PRO A 349 0.26 33.71 -3.35
CA PRO A 349 1.65 33.68 -2.91
C PRO A 349 1.86 32.64 -1.81
N SER A 350 3.01 31.95 -1.89
CA SER A 350 3.59 31.13 -0.85
C SER A 350 3.77 31.93 0.45
N SER A 351 3.22 31.45 1.57
CA SER A 351 3.56 31.98 2.90
C SER A 351 4.65 31.13 3.55
N ALA A 352 5.72 31.81 3.90
CA ALA A 352 6.85 31.31 4.66
C ALA A 352 6.46 31.11 6.14
N TYR A 353 6.90 30.00 6.73
CA TYR A 353 6.86 29.78 8.17
C TYR A 353 8.22 30.15 8.79
N ARG A 354 8.22 31.11 9.73
CA ARG A 354 9.34 31.38 10.65
C ARG A 354 8.98 30.82 12.04
N PRO A 355 9.89 30.12 12.73
CA PRO A 355 9.64 29.64 14.09
C PRO A 355 10.01 30.69 15.14
N TRP A 356 9.21 30.73 16.21
CA TRP A 356 9.49 31.51 17.42
C TRP A 356 10.46 30.76 18.34
N VAL A 357 11.41 31.52 18.89
CA VAL A 357 12.43 31.12 19.85
C VAL A 357 11.93 31.38 21.27
N TYR A 358 12.02 30.37 22.14
CA TYR A 358 12.33 30.54 23.56
C TYR A 358 13.04 29.28 24.07
N GLY A 359 14.31 29.42 24.47
CA GLY A 359 14.94 28.58 25.49
C GLY A 359 15.06 29.37 26.81
N PRO A 360 15.78 28.88 27.84
CA PRO A 360 16.58 27.65 27.87
C PRO A 360 16.42 26.80 29.16
N SER A 361 16.70 25.49 29.08
CA SER A 361 17.67 24.81 29.95
C SER A 361 17.81 23.30 29.63
N GLN A 362 18.97 22.96 29.06
CA GLN A 362 19.80 21.75 29.29
C GLN A 362 19.20 20.38 28.90
N PHE A 363 19.88 19.41 28.26
CA PHE A 363 21.28 19.06 28.04
C PHE A 363 21.33 18.30 26.69
N ARG A 364 22.34 18.53 25.84
CA ARG A 364 22.57 17.78 24.59
C ARG A 364 23.95 17.14 24.66
N MET A 365 24.03 15.82 24.57
CA MET A 365 25.28 15.12 24.29
C MET A 365 25.22 14.56 22.87
N SER A 366 26.20 14.98 22.05
CA SER A 366 26.51 14.44 20.73
C SER A 366 27.76 13.60 20.83
N TRP A 367 27.81 12.47 20.15
CA TRP A 367 29.07 11.81 19.78
C TRP A 367 29.03 11.44 18.31
N GLY A 368 30.11 11.83 17.63
CA GLY A 368 30.35 11.59 16.21
C GLY A 368 30.95 10.22 15.93
N GLU A 369 30.90 9.89 14.65
CA GLU A 369 31.41 8.69 13.99
C GLU A 369 32.87 8.38 14.36
N PHE A 370 33.18 7.12 14.67
CA PHE A 370 34.46 6.49 14.33
C PHE A 370 34.25 4.98 14.11
N GLY A 371 34.86 4.48 13.04
CA GLY A 371 34.69 3.14 12.51
C GLY A 371 35.18 2.01 13.40
N TRP A 372 34.61 0.82 13.17
CA TRP A 372 35.00 -0.41 13.86
C TRP A 372 36.04 -1.18 13.06
N LYS A 373 37.18 -1.45 13.72
CA LYS A 373 38.06 -2.60 13.47
C LYS A 373 38.13 -3.41 14.77
N ASP A 374 38.17 -4.72 14.61
CA ASP A 374 38.20 -5.74 15.66
C ASP A 374 39.38 -5.60 16.64
N HIS A 375 39.14 -5.90 17.93
CA HIS A 375 39.76 -6.97 18.73
C HIS A 375 39.41 -6.85 20.24
N ASP A 376 39.36 -8.00 20.93
CA ASP A 376 39.29 -8.25 22.40
C ASP A 376 40.14 -7.24 23.24
N VAL A 377 39.91 -6.94 24.53
CA VAL A 377 39.88 -7.82 25.70
C VAL A 377 39.37 -7.05 26.96
N ASP A 378 38.65 -7.77 27.82
CA ASP A 378 38.51 -7.70 29.29
C ASP A 378 38.26 -6.40 30.11
N ARG A 379 37.29 -6.60 31.03
CA ARG A 379 37.08 -6.03 32.37
C ARG A 379 36.91 -4.51 32.53
N LEU A 380 35.68 -4.11 32.89
CA LEU A 380 35.42 -3.30 34.09
C LEU A 380 33.98 -3.48 34.58
N THR A 381 33.88 -3.65 35.89
CA THR A 381 32.72 -4.02 36.69
C THR A 381 31.82 -2.83 37.03
N THR A 382 30.50 -2.97 36.84
CA THR A 382 29.49 -2.28 37.67
C THR A 382 28.23 -3.15 37.85
N ARG A 383 27.66 -3.05 39.04
CA ARG A 383 26.80 -4.05 39.69
C ARG A 383 25.40 -4.18 39.06
N ARG A 384 24.96 -5.44 39.07
CA ARG A 384 23.65 -6.00 38.75
C ARG A 384 22.48 -5.39 39.54
N TYR A 385 21.35 -5.19 38.87
CA TYR A 385 20.01 -5.57 39.38
C TYR A 385 19.52 -6.75 38.53
N VAL A 386 19.34 -7.92 39.16
CA VAL A 386 18.82 -9.14 38.52
C VAL A 386 17.34 -9.26 38.85
N GLY A 387 16.47 -9.01 37.86
CA GLY A 387 15.13 -9.59 37.78
C GLY A 387 15.17 -10.74 36.78
N ARG A 388 14.96 -11.97 37.25
CA ARG A 388 14.92 -13.19 36.43
C ARG A 388 13.73 -13.15 35.46
N ALA A 389 13.99 -13.19 34.16
CA ALA A 389 13.03 -13.62 33.14
C ALA A 389 13.51 -14.96 32.54
N PRO A 390 12.65 -15.98 32.37
CA PRO A 390 13.05 -17.22 31.72
C PRO A 390 13.26 -17.01 30.21
N SER A 391 14.33 -17.58 29.67
CA SER A 391 14.76 -17.45 28.27
C SER A 391 13.74 -18.03 27.27
N MET A 392 13.44 -17.28 26.21
CA MET A 392 12.57 -17.62 25.06
C MET A 392 12.96 -18.89 24.27
N SER A 393 14.12 -19.50 24.55
CA SER A 393 14.58 -20.72 23.86
C SER A 393 13.77 -21.98 24.22
N ARG A 394 12.99 -22.01 25.32
CA ARG A 394 12.22 -23.20 25.74
C ARG A 394 10.77 -23.26 25.23
N ILE A 395 10.24 -22.22 24.61
CA ILE A 395 8.85 -22.19 24.12
C ILE A 395 8.73 -22.72 22.68
N ILE A 396 9.77 -22.58 21.86
CA ILE A 396 9.74 -23.01 20.45
C ILE A 396 9.90 -24.54 20.30
N SER A 397 10.55 -25.22 21.25
CA SER A 397 10.76 -26.68 21.17
C SER A 397 9.53 -27.52 21.54
N ARG A 398 8.45 -26.93 22.07
CA ARG A 398 7.23 -27.67 22.48
C ARG A 398 6.07 -27.62 21.49
N CYS A 399 6.11 -26.76 20.46
CA CYS A 399 5.07 -26.71 19.43
C CYS A 399 5.35 -27.58 18.20
N MET A 400 6.58 -28.07 17.99
CA MET A 400 6.92 -28.89 16.81
C MET A 400 6.79 -30.41 17.00
N SER A 401 6.40 -30.91 18.18
CA SER A 401 6.25 -32.36 18.43
C SER A 401 4.80 -32.88 18.37
N ARG A 402 3.84 -32.13 17.82
CA ARG A 402 2.43 -32.56 17.68
C ARG A 402 1.89 -32.63 16.25
N PHE A 403 2.75 -32.49 15.25
CA PHE A 403 2.41 -32.77 13.85
C PHE A 403 3.35 -33.86 13.28
N ARG A 404 3.34 -35.02 13.92
CA ARG A 404 3.66 -36.31 13.31
C ARG A 404 2.82 -37.37 14.03
N GLY A 405 1.78 -37.81 13.35
CA GLY A 405 0.79 -38.79 13.79
C GLY A 405 -0.26 -38.90 12.70
#